data_AF-A0A8J7AVW5-F1
#
_entry.id   AF-A0A8J7AVW5-F1
#
_cell.length_a   1.000
_cell.length_b   1.000
_cell.length_c   1.000
_cell.angle_alpha   90.00
_cell.angle_beta   90.00
_cell.angle_gamma   90.00
#
_symmetry.space_group_name_H-M   'P 1'
#
loop_
_entity.id
_entity.type
_entity.pdbx_description
1 polymer ?
#
loop_
_entity_poly.entity_id
_entity_poly.type
_entity_poly.pdbx_seq_one_letter_code
_entity_poly.pdbx_strand_id
1 'polypeptide(L)'
;MRRPKPVYLSQLEEVEILWPGDVRMLAEFVLRAHDAKDQQTNLQNPGARTRSRTTLHGLAGQFAQITWLPKEQIETIFLAHGFNLGSVVEFD
;
A
#
# COMPACT_ATOMS: atom_id res chain seq x y z
N MET A 1 -17.07 -13.74 5.00
CA MET A 1 -16.72 -12.30 4.93
C MET A 1 -16.41 -11.94 3.49
N ARG A 2 -16.97 -10.84 2.96
CA ARG A 2 -16.61 -10.34 1.61
C ARG A 2 -15.18 -9.79 1.67
N ARG A 3 -14.37 -10.04 0.64
CA ARG A 3 -13.04 -9.44 0.55
C ARG A 3 -13.18 -7.91 0.53
N PRO A 4 -12.32 -7.17 1.25
CA PRO A 4 -12.28 -5.71 1.15
C PRO A 4 -12.11 -5.28 -0.30
N LYS A 5 -12.73 -4.16 -0.68
CA LYS A 5 -12.53 -3.56 -2.00
C LYS A 5 -11.08 -3.04 -2.10
N PRO A 6 -10.46 -3.06 -3.29
CA PRO A 6 -9.16 -2.42 -3.47
C PRO A 6 -9.28 -0.90 -3.21
N VAL A 7 -8.16 -0.30 -2.85
CA VAL A 7 -7.98 1.15 -2.74
C VAL A 7 -6.99 1.58 -3.82
N TYR A 8 -7.42 2.49 -4.68
CA TYR A 8 -6.61 3.01 -5.77
C TYR A 8 -5.74 4.18 -5.32
N LEU A 9 -4.62 4.42 -6.00
CA LEU A 9 -3.69 5.50 -5.66
C LEU A 9 -4.36 6.88 -5.64
N SER A 10 -5.27 7.19 -6.56
CA SER A 10 -6.03 8.45 -6.56
C SER A 10 -6.82 8.68 -5.26
N GLN A 11 -7.28 7.61 -4.61
CA GLN A 11 -8.02 7.71 -3.36
C GLN A 11 -7.14 8.07 -2.17
N LEU A 12 -5.82 7.90 -2.31
CA LEU A 12 -4.83 8.24 -1.28
C LEU A 12 -4.29 9.67 -1.41
N GLU A 13 -4.70 10.42 -2.44
CA GLU A 13 -4.28 11.82 -2.63
C GLU A 13 -4.66 12.72 -1.44
N GLU A 14 -5.82 12.48 -0.85
CA GLU A 14 -6.38 13.28 0.24
C GLU A 14 -5.93 12.77 1.63
N VAL A 15 -5.10 11.73 1.70
CA VAL A 15 -4.60 11.21 2.97
C VAL A 15 -3.24 11.85 3.26
N GLU A 16 -3.21 12.66 4.32
CA GLU A 16 -2.01 13.34 4.80
C GLU A 16 -1.65 12.83 6.20
N ILE A 17 -0.39 12.46 6.41
CA ILE A 17 0.11 12.05 7.73
C ILE A 17 1.17 13.04 8.25
N LEU A 18 2.16 13.35 7.43
CA LEU A 18 3.25 14.28 7.71
C LEU A 18 3.19 15.52 6.82
N TRP A 19 2.87 15.34 5.53
CA TRP A 19 2.70 16.42 4.56
C TRP A 19 1.82 15.97 3.38
N PRO A 20 1.22 16.89 2.62
CA PRO A 20 0.31 16.51 1.54
C PRO A 20 0.95 15.55 0.52
N GLY A 21 0.24 14.45 0.23
CA GLY A 21 0.64 13.45 -0.77
C GLY A 21 1.68 12.42 -0.33
N ASP A 22 2.15 12.48 0.92
CA ASP A 22 3.13 11.54 1.48
C ASP A 22 2.70 10.06 1.37
N VAL A 23 1.45 9.75 1.73
CA VAL A 23 0.90 8.39 1.68
C VAL A 23 0.86 7.87 0.25
N ARG A 24 0.34 8.67 -0.68
CA ARG A 24 0.29 8.30 -2.11
C ARG A 24 1.69 8.01 -2.64
N MET A 25 2.66 8.88 -2.37
CA MET A 25 4.03 8.69 -2.86
C MET A 25 4.64 7.39 -2.36
N LEU A 26 4.48 7.07 -1.07
CA LEU A 26 4.97 5.79 -0.54
C LEU A 26 4.23 4.61 -1.15
N ALA A 27 2.90 4.69 -1.27
CA ALA A 27 2.09 3.65 -1.88
C ALA A 27 2.53 3.36 -3.32
N GLU A 28 2.74 4.39 -4.13
CA GLU A 28 3.22 4.27 -5.50
C GLU A 28 4.62 3.63 -5.55
N PHE A 29 5.54 4.09 -4.70
CA PHE A 29 6.88 3.50 -4.62
C PHE A 29 6.83 2.00 -4.30
N VAL A 30 6.03 1.61 -3.30
CA VAL A 30 5.87 0.21 -2.89
C VAL A 30 5.26 -0.64 -4.01
N LEU A 31 4.24 -0.14 -4.71
CA LEU A 31 3.65 -0.85 -5.85
C LEU A 31 4.65 -1.07 -6.98
N ARG A 32 5.39 -0.02 -7.36
CA ARG A 32 6.43 -0.13 -8.39
C ARG A 32 7.54 -1.10 -7.98
N ALA A 33 7.94 -1.08 -6.72
CA ALA A 33 8.93 -2.02 -6.18
C ALA A 33 8.44 -3.47 -6.22
N HIS A 34 7.17 -3.72 -5.89
CA HIS A 34 6.54 -5.03 -6.03
C HIS A 34 6.51 -5.49 -7.48
N ASP A 35 6.02 -4.66 -8.40
CA ASP A 35 5.95 -5.02 -9.83
C ASP A 35 7.33 -5.34 -10.41
N ALA A 36 8.36 -4.55 -10.06
CA ALA A 36 9.73 -4.82 -10.49
C ALA A 36 10.26 -6.15 -9.93
N LYS A 37 10.03 -6.43 -8.64
CA LYS A 37 10.42 -7.70 -8.00
C LYS A 37 9.68 -8.89 -8.60
N ASP A 38 8.38 -8.75 -8.83
CA ASP A 38 7.55 -9.79 -9.43
C ASP A 38 7.99 -10.08 -10.86
N GLN A 39 8.30 -9.05 -11.64
CA GLN A 39 8.85 -9.21 -12.99
C GLN A 39 10.15 -10.02 -12.95
N GLN A 40 11.10 -9.65 -12.08
CA GLN A 40 12.35 -10.40 -11.93
C GLN A 40 12.11 -11.86 -11.51
N THR A 41 11.21 -12.09 -10.56
CA THR A 41 10.87 -13.43 -10.07
C THR A 41 10.23 -14.29 -11.17
N ASN A 42 9.34 -13.70 -11.96
CA ASN A 42 8.62 -14.37 -13.04
C ASN A 42 9.53 -14.69 -14.24
N LEU A 43 10.54 -13.85 -14.50
CA LEU A 43 11.58 -14.15 -15.49
C LEU A 43 12.42 -15.37 -15.10
N GLN A 44 12.68 -15.54 -13.80
CA GLN A 44 13.45 -16.67 -13.28
C GLN A 44 12.62 -17.96 -13.16
N ASN A 45 11.29 -17.85 -13.03
CA ASN A 45 10.38 -18.99 -12.82
C ASN A 45 9.16 -18.94 -13.74
N PRO A 46 9.29 -19.30 -15.03
CA PRO A 46 8.20 -19.15 -16.01
C PRO A 46 6.94 -19.98 -15.71
N GLY A 47 7.06 -21.04 -14.90
CA GLY A 47 5.95 -21.94 -14.54
C GLY A 47 5.00 -21.39 -13.48
N ALA A 48 5.34 -20.29 -12.80
CA ALA A 48 4.51 -19.70 -11.75
C ALA A 48 4.54 -18.18 -11.85
N ARG A 49 3.38 -17.55 -12.07
CA ARG A 49 3.26 -16.09 -12.06
C ARG A 49 2.96 -15.60 -10.66
N THR A 50 3.88 -14.82 -10.10
CA THR A 50 3.73 -14.10 -8.84
C THR A 50 3.23 -12.68 -9.14
N ARG A 51 2.27 -12.23 -8.32
CA ARG A 51 1.83 -10.83 -8.22
C ARG A 51 1.64 -10.49 -6.76
N SER A 52 2.43 -9.55 -6.27
CA SER A 52 2.51 -9.11 -4.89
C SER A 52 1.82 -7.75 -4.76
N ARG A 53 0.97 -7.58 -3.74
CA ARG A 53 0.33 -6.29 -3.43
C ARG A 53 0.38 -6.03 -1.94
N THR A 54 0.63 -4.78 -1.57
CA THR A 54 0.56 -4.35 -0.16
C THR A 54 -0.89 -4.06 0.21
N THR A 55 -1.28 -4.36 1.44
CA THR A 55 -2.54 -3.88 2.01
C THR A 55 -2.34 -2.52 2.66
N LEU A 56 -3.40 -1.80 2.98
CA LEU A 56 -3.28 -0.57 3.78
C LEU A 56 -2.64 -0.83 5.16
N HIS A 57 -2.89 -1.99 5.77
CA HIS A 57 -2.18 -2.43 6.98
C HIS A 57 -0.67 -2.62 6.74
N GLY A 58 -0.30 -3.20 5.60
CA GLY A 58 1.10 -3.34 5.18
C GLY A 58 1.77 -1.99 4.92
N LEU A 59 1.08 -1.10 4.22
CA LEU A 59 1.51 0.26 3.94
C LEU A 59 1.71 1.07 5.22
N ALA A 60 0.80 0.96 6.20
CA ALA A 60 0.96 1.59 7.51
C ALA A 60 2.25 1.14 8.21
N GLY A 61 2.58 -0.15 8.14
CA GLY A 61 3.82 -0.69 8.69
C GLY A 61 5.07 -0.14 7.99
N GLN A 62 5.04 -0.05 6.66
CA GLN A 62 6.14 0.53 5.87
C GLN A 62 6.33 2.02 6.17
N PHE A 63 5.23 2.76 6.29
CA PHE A 63 5.25 4.18 6.63
C PHE A 63 5.84 4.40 8.02
N ALA A 64 5.38 3.65 9.03
CA ALA A 64 5.90 3.68 10.40
C ALA A 64 7.41 3.41 10.46
N GLN A 65 7.91 2.44 9.68
CA GLN A 65 9.33 2.11 9.64
C GLN A 65 10.20 3.25 9.12
N ILE A 66 9.70 4.02 8.15
CA ILE A 66 10.46 5.11 7.52
C ILE A 66 10.42 6.39 8.36
N THR A 67 9.29 6.65 9.02
CA THR A 67 9.02 7.93 9.69
C THR A 67 9.13 7.89 11.20
N TRP A 68 9.35 6.70 11.78
CA TRP A 68 9.37 6.46 13.22
C TRP A 68 8.06 6.82 13.95
N LEU A 69 6.96 7.02 13.22
CA LEU A 69 5.63 7.19 13.80
C LEU A 69 5.07 5.84 14.27
N PRO A 70 4.26 5.81 15.34
CA PRO A 70 3.52 4.62 15.73
C PRO A 70 2.61 4.13 14.60
N LYS A 71 2.65 2.83 14.31
CA LYS A 71 1.84 2.22 13.24
C LYS A 71 0.34 2.42 13.49
N GLU A 72 -0.09 2.30 14.74
CA GLU A 72 -1.49 2.44 15.18
C GLU A 72 -2.03 3.84 14.88
N GLN A 73 -1.19 4.87 14.94
CA GLN A 73 -1.56 6.24 14.58
C GLN A 73 -1.89 6.33 13.08
N ILE A 74 -1.05 5.73 12.23
CA ILE A 74 -1.23 5.72 10.77
C ILE A 74 -2.50 4.92 10.40
N GLU A 75 -2.70 3.77 11.04
CA GLU A 75 -3.90 2.95 10.85
C GLU A 75 -5.18 3.71 11.23
N THR A 76 -5.14 4.47 12.33
CA THR A 76 -6.27 5.30 12.77
C THR A 76 -6.61 6.35 11.73
N ILE A 77 -5.63 6.95 11.07
CA ILE A 77 -5.86 7.90 9.97
C ILE A 77 -6.55 7.20 8.80
N PHE A 78 -6.06 6.03 8.34
CA PHE A 78 -6.73 5.28 7.27
C PHE A 78 -8.19 4.92 7.60
N LEU A 79 -8.45 4.51 8.84
CA LEU A 79 -9.80 4.22 9.31
C LEU A 79 -10.67 5.48 9.35
N ALA A 80 -10.13 6.64 9.73
CA ALA A 80 -10.83 7.92 9.75
C ALA A 80 -11.23 8.40 8.33
N HIS A 81 -10.43 8.08 7.31
CA HIS A 81 -10.79 8.28 5.90
C HIS A 81 -11.77 7.23 5.35
N GLY A 82 -12.26 6.31 6.20
CA GLY A 82 -13.26 5.30 5.83
C GLY A 82 -12.68 4.10 5.10
N PHE A 83 -11.36 3.94 5.07
CA PHE A 83 -10.73 2.79 4.44
C PHE A 83 -10.80 1.54 5.32
N ASN A 84 -10.72 0.38 4.68
CA ASN A 84 -10.53 -0.90 5.36
C ASN A 84 -9.06 -1.30 5.29
N LEU A 85 -8.41 -1.55 6.44
CA LEU A 85 -6.98 -1.87 6.52
C LEU A 85 -6.58 -3.15 5.74
N GLY A 86 -7.51 -4.07 5.52
CA GLY A 86 -7.31 -5.27 4.71
C GLY A 86 -7.43 -5.04 3.20
N SER A 87 -7.74 -3.82 2.75
CA SER A 87 -7.81 -3.46 1.34
C SER A 87 -6.42 -3.49 0.73
N VAL A 88 -6.29 -4.14 -0.42
CA VAL A 88 -5.07 -4.08 -1.24
C VAL A 88 -4.99 -2.72 -1.93
N VAL A 89 -3.78 -2.18 -2.00
CA VAL A 89 -3.51 -0.96 -2.76
C VAL A 89 -3.22 -1.33 -4.22
N GLU A 90 -3.75 -0.57 -5.17
CA GLU A 90 -3.55 -0.79 -6.62
C GLU A 90 -3.32 0.56 -7.33
N PHE A 91 -2.72 0.49 -8.52
CA PHE A 91 -2.74 1.61 -9.46
C PHE A 91 -4.16 1.88 -9.94
N ASP A 92 -4.44 3.14 -10.30
CA ASP A 92 -5.71 3.56 -10.90
C ASP A 92 -6.07 2.80 -12.20
#